data_AF-A0A967WGB2-F1
#
_entry.id   AF-A0A967WGB2-F1
#
_cell.length_a   1.000
_cell.length_b   1.000
_cell.length_c   1.000
_cell.angle_alpha   90.00
_cell.angle_beta   90.00
_cell.angle_gamma   90.00
#
_symmetry.space_group_name_H-M   'P 1'
#
loop_
_entity.id
_entity.type
_entity.pdbx_description
1 polymer ?
#
loop_
_entity_poly.entity_id
_entity_poly.type
_entity_poly.pdbx_seq_one_letter_code
_entity_poly.pdbx_strand_id
1 'polypeptide(L)'
;MFPLSFYAGIGLAVGLLLVGHWFPWPRPLPRLWRYIYGVSSILAGIAAWLLVSGQYIVMVGITVIACAGGLAVIISYQIDHIVRLMRMGWRAERMIDDGDA
;
A
#
# COMPACT_ATOMS: atom_id res chain seq x y z
N MET A 1 31.39 5.52 -5.99
CA MET A 1 30.10 6.18 -6.35
C MET A 1 28.87 5.57 -5.68
N PHE A 2 28.92 4.35 -5.14
CA PHE A 2 27.83 3.70 -4.38
C PHE A 2 27.17 4.47 -3.22
N PRO A 3 27.90 5.22 -2.35
CA PRO A 3 27.26 5.80 -1.17
C PRO A 3 26.27 6.91 -1.53
N LEU A 4 26.61 7.77 -2.50
CA LEU A 4 25.80 8.93 -2.85
C LEU A 4 24.44 8.55 -3.43
N SER A 5 24.40 7.57 -4.34
CA SER A 5 23.15 7.12 -4.97
C SER A 5 22.22 6.42 -3.97
N PHE A 6 22.78 5.70 -3.01
CA PHE A 6 22.03 5.08 -1.92
C PHE A 6 21.38 6.13 -1.00
N TYR A 7 22.14 7.12 -0.55
CA TYR A 7 21.61 8.21 0.27
C TYR A 7 20.60 9.08 -0.49
N ALA A 8 20.78 9.28 -1.79
CA ALA A 8 19.81 9.97 -2.63
C ALA A 8 18.49 9.20 -2.74
N GLY A 9 18.54 7.87 -2.91
CA GLY A 9 17.35 7.02 -2.91
C GLY A 9 16.59 7.06 -1.58
N ILE A 10 17.31 7.01 -0.45
CA ILE A 10 16.72 7.17 0.89
C ILE A 10 16.09 8.55 1.03
N GLY A 11 16.81 9.61 0.65
CA GLY A 11 16.31 10.99 0.72
C GLY A 11 15.02 11.18 -0.08
N LEU A 12 14.93 10.58 -1.26
CA LEU A 12 13.73 10.60 -2.09
C LEU A 12 12.56 9.87 -1.41
N ALA A 13 12.79 8.66 -0.89
CA ALA A 13 11.75 7.91 -0.18
C ALA A 13 11.23 8.66 1.05
N VAL A 14 12.14 9.20 1.87
CA VAL A 14 11.79 9.99 3.06
C VAL A 14 11.04 11.27 2.67
N GLY A 15 11.51 11.98 1.65
CA GLY A 15 10.87 13.20 1.15
C GLY A 15 9.43 12.94 0.69
N LEU A 16 9.20 11.88 -0.09
CA LEU A 16 7.86 11.46 -0.50
C LEU A 16 6.98 11.09 0.69
N LEU A 17 7.50 10.29 1.64
CA LEU A 17 6.75 9.96 2.86
C LEU A 17 6.40 11.20 3.69
N LEU A 18 7.32 12.17 3.78
CA LEU A 18 7.09 13.44 4.47
C LEU A 18 5.98 14.24 3.79
N VAL A 19 5.98 14.31 2.46
CA VAL A 19 4.91 14.94 1.69
C VAL A 19 3.58 14.26 1.99
N GLY A 20 3.52 12.92 1.95
CA GLY A 20 2.30 12.20 2.29
C GLY A 20 1.79 12.45 3.72
N HIS A 21 2.70 12.71 4.66
CA HIS A 21 2.38 12.95 6.06
C HIS A 21 1.93 14.38 6.34
N TRP A 22 2.63 15.37 5.78
CA TRP A 22 2.41 16.79 6.06
C TRP A 22 1.41 17.45 5.11
N PHE A 23 1.14 16.85 3.95
CA PHE A 23 0.17 17.42 3.02
C PHE A 23 -1.25 17.17 3.55
N PRO A 24 -2.03 18.22 3.84
CA PRO A 24 -3.38 18.08 4.32
C PRO A 24 -4.27 17.58 3.18
N TRP A 25 -4.41 16.26 3.07
CA TRP A 25 -5.28 15.66 2.07
C TRP A 25 -6.72 16.16 2.31
N PRO A 26 -7.37 16.76 1.30
CA PRO A 26 -8.70 17.38 1.46
C PRO A 26 -9.80 16.37 1.83
N ARG A 27 -9.54 15.06 1.67
CA ARG A 27 -10.38 13.97 2.17
C ARG A 27 -9.52 12.94 2.88
N PRO A 28 -10.00 12.32 3.97
CA PRO A 28 -9.28 11.25 4.63
C PRO A 28 -9.13 10.08 3.66
N LEU A 29 -7.91 9.85 3.18
CA LEU A 29 -7.59 8.74 2.30
C LEU A 29 -7.99 7.41 2.98
N PRO A 30 -8.72 6.53 2.28
CA PRO A 30 -8.97 5.17 2.74
C PRO A 30 -7.66 4.47 3.11
N ARG A 31 -7.69 3.56 4.10
CA ARG A 31 -6.48 2.89 4.61
C ARG A 31 -5.64 2.26 3.50
N LEU A 32 -6.30 1.66 2.50
CA LEU A 32 -5.64 1.06 1.35
C LEU A 32 -4.82 2.07 0.54
N TRP A 33 -5.34 3.28 0.34
CA TRP A 33 -4.63 4.32 -0.41
C TRP A 33 -3.41 4.87 0.33
N ARG A 34 -3.47 4.99 1.66
CA ARG A 34 -2.28 5.34 2.46
C ARG A 34 -1.21 4.26 2.38
N TYR A 35 -1.62 2.99 2.39
CA TYR A 35 -0.72 1.86 2.21
C TYR A 35 -0.06 1.88 0.83
N ILE A 36 -0.84 2.04 -0.25
CA ILE A 36 -0.34 2.15 -1.62
C ILE A 36 0.67 3.30 -1.72
N TYR A 37 0.32 4.48 -1.20
CA TYR A 37 1.20 5.64 -1.23
C TYR A 37 2.55 5.39 -0.52
N GLY A 38 2.52 4.80 0.67
CA GLY A 38 3.74 4.50 1.43
C GLY A 38 4.64 3.49 0.70
N VAL A 39 4.04 2.42 0.19
CA VAL A 39 4.77 1.38 -0.57
C VAL A 39 5.35 1.95 -1.87
N SER A 40 4.58 2.74 -2.62
CA SER A 40 5.06 3.41 -3.84
C SER A 40 6.20 4.39 -3.55
N SER A 41 6.15 5.12 -2.44
CA SER A 41 7.20 6.07 -2.05
C SER A 41 8.53 5.37 -1.74
N ILE A 42 8.47 4.23 -1.05
CA ILE A 42 9.64 3.40 -0.76
C ILE A 42 10.18 2.78 -2.06
N LEU A 43 9.30 2.22 -2.90
CA LEU A 43 9.68 1.66 -4.19
C LEU A 43 10.33 2.71 -5.11
N ALA A 44 9.85 3.94 -5.12
CA ALA A 44 10.43 5.02 -5.91
C ALA A 44 11.88 5.32 -5.49
N GLY A 45 12.16 5.33 -4.18
CA GLY A 45 13.53 5.51 -3.66
C GLY A 45 14.45 4.34 -4.02
N ILE A 46 13.96 3.11 -3.88
CA ILE A 46 14.69 1.89 -4.27
C ILE A 46 14.97 1.86 -5.77
N ALA A 47 13.96 2.19 -6.59
CA ALA A 47 14.08 2.24 -8.04
C ALA A 47 15.10 3.30 -8.47
N ALA A 48 15.05 4.51 -7.90
CA ALA A 48 16.02 5.56 -8.18
C ALA A 48 17.46 5.13 -7.84
N TRP A 49 17.67 4.46 -6.71
CA TRP A 49 18.97 3.93 -6.32
C TRP A 49 19.48 2.85 -7.29
N LEU A 50 18.63 1.87 -7.64
CA LEU A 50 19.00 0.76 -8.51
C LEU A 50 19.24 1.19 -9.96
N LEU A 51 18.49 2.17 -10.44
CA LEU A 51 18.62 2.73 -11.79
C LEU A 51 19.98 3.42 -11.95
N VAL A 52 20.39 4.24 -10.97
CA VAL A 52 21.71 4.89 -10.97
C VAL A 52 22.85 3.87 -10.78
N SER A 53 22.60 2.78 -10.05
CA SER A 53 23.59 1.73 -9.82
C SER A 53 23.68 0.72 -10.98
N GLY A 54 22.86 0.86 -12.03
CA GLY A 54 22.87 -0.01 -13.21
C GLY A 54 22.34 -1.43 -12.97
N GLN A 55 21.70 -1.70 -11.83
CA GLN A 55 21.24 -3.05 -11.47
C GLN A 55 19.81 -3.33 -11.95
N TYR A 56 19.62 -3.34 -13.27
CA TYR A 56 18.30 -3.46 -13.89
C TYR A 56 17.62 -4.81 -13.61
N ILE A 57 18.37 -5.91 -13.51
CA ILE A 57 17.81 -7.24 -13.20
C ILE A 57 17.20 -7.25 -11.79
N VAL A 58 17.90 -6.67 -10.82
CA VAL A 58 17.43 -6.57 -9.43
C VAL A 58 16.19 -5.67 -9.36
N MET A 59 16.18 -4.56 -10.11
CA MET A 59 15.03 -3.67 -10.22
C MET A 59 13.78 -4.39 -10.76
N VAL A 60 13.93 -5.18 -11.83
CA VAL A 60 12.82 -5.97 -12.37
C VAL A 60 12.35 -7.01 -11.35
N GLY A 61 13.27 -7.72 -10.70
CA GLY A 61 12.93 -8.71 -9.66
C GLY A 61 12.12 -8.10 -8.51
N ILE A 62 12.57 -6.97 -7.96
CA ILE A 62 11.86 -6.26 -6.88
C ILE A 62 10.49 -5.76 -7.36
N THR A 63 10.39 -5.27 -8.60
CA THR A 63 9.12 -4.81 -9.17
C THR A 63 8.11 -5.96 -9.28
N VAL A 64 8.54 -7.13 -9.76
CA VAL A 64 7.67 -8.32 -9.87
C VAL A 64 7.18 -8.77 -8.49
N ILE A 65 8.09 -8.84 -7.51
CA ILE A 65 7.73 -9.21 -6.13
C ILE A 65 6.76 -8.19 -5.52
N ALA A 66 7.01 -6.89 -5.73
CA ALA A 66 6.16 -5.83 -5.25
C ALA A 66 4.75 -5.89 -5.88
N CYS A 67 4.66 -6.13 -7.18
CA CYS A 67 3.38 -6.32 -7.87
C CYS A 67 2.61 -7.55 -7.34
N ALA A 68 3.30 -8.68 -7.14
CA ALA A 68 2.68 -9.88 -6.59
C ALA A 68 2.17 -9.65 -5.16
N GLY A 69 2.98 -9.01 -4.30
CA GLY A 69 2.58 -8.62 -2.94
C GLY A 69 1.41 -7.63 -2.94
N GLY A 70 1.45 -6.63 -3.83
CA GLY A 70 0.36 -5.66 -3.99
C GLY A 70 -0.96 -6.31 -4.40
N LEU A 71 -0.93 -7.24 -5.35
CA LEU A 71 -2.11 -8.03 -5.76
C LEU A 71 -2.66 -8.85 -4.59
N ALA A 72 -1.81 -9.53 -3.82
CA ALA A 72 -2.23 -10.29 -2.66
C ALA A 72 -2.93 -9.41 -1.60
N VAL A 73 -2.42 -8.20 -1.37
CA VAL A 73 -3.05 -7.24 -0.44
C VAL A 73 -4.41 -6.77 -0.97
N ILE A 74 -4.51 -6.45 -2.27
CA ILE A 74 -5.79 -6.03 -2.88
C ILE A 74 -6.84 -7.14 -2.74
N ILE A 75 -6.47 -8.39 -3.05
CA ILE A 75 -7.37 -9.54 -2.92
C ILE A 75 -7.81 -9.72 -1.46
N SER A 76 -6.87 -9.65 -0.52
CA SER A 76 -7.16 -9.76 0.91
C SER A 76 -8.14 -8.67 1.36
N TYR A 77 -7.96 -7.44 0.90
CA TYR A 77 -8.84 -6.32 1.22
C TYR A 77 -10.28 -6.53 0.69
N GLN A 78 -10.42 -7.11 -0.50
CA GLN A 78 -11.73 -7.43 -1.06
C GLN A 78 -12.42 -8.56 -0.29
N ILE A 79 -11.67 -9.60 0.09
CA ILE A 79 -12.20 -10.69 0.91
C ILE A 79 -12.69 -10.16 2.26
N ASP A 80 -11.90 -9.31 2.92
CA ASP A 80 -12.29 -8.68 4.18
C ASP A 80 -13.56 -7.85 4.04
N HIS A 81 -13.71 -7.13 2.93
CA HIS A 81 -14.91 -6.34 2.64
C HIS A 81 -16.15 -7.24 2.50
N ILE A 82 -16.04 -8.32 1.72
CA ILE A 82 -17.12 -9.29 1.51
C ILE A 82 -17.52 -9.99 2.81
N VAL A 83 -16.55 -10.47 3.59
CA VAL A 83 -16.80 -11.13 4.88
C VAL A 83 -17.49 -10.18 5.85
N ARG A 84 -17.12 -8.90 5.85
CA ARG A 84 -17.76 -7.88 6.68
C ARG A 84 -19.22 -7.65 6.26
N LEU A 85 -19.51 -7.61 4.97
CA LEU A 85 -20.88 -7.49 4.45
C LEU A 85 -21.73 -8.69 4.88
N MET A 86 -21.22 -9.92 4.74
CA MET A 86 -21.93 -11.14 5.18
C MET A 86 -22.23 -11.12 6.69
N ARG A 87 -21.27 -10.72 7.53
CA ARG A 87 -21.49 -10.61 8.98
C ARG A 87 -22.55 -9.58 9.35
N MET A 88 -22.66 -8.48 8.60
CA MET A 88 -23.71 -7.48 8.83
C MET A 88 -25.08 -8.02 8.43
N GLY A 89 -25.18 -8.75 7.31
CA GLY A 89 -26.41 -9.45 6.89
C GLY A 89 -26.91 -10.43 7.96
N TRP A 90 -26.04 -11.33 8.44
CA TRP A 90 -26.40 -12.30 9.48
C TRP A 90 -26.74 -11.69 10.85
N ARG A 91 -26.32 -10.46 11.12
CA ARG A 91 -26.75 -9.74 12.33
C ARG A 91 -28.10 -9.09 12.14
N ALA A 92 -28.38 -8.55 10.95
CA ALA A 92 -29.69 -7.98 10.64
C ALA A 92 -30.79 -9.05 10.66
N GLU A 93 -30.51 -10.22 10.08
CA GLU A 93 -31.44 -11.36 10.05
C GLU A 93 -31.79 -11.86 11.46
N ARG A 94 -30.80 -11.98 12.35
CA ARG A 94 -31.05 -12.35 13.76
C ARG A 94 -31.85 -11.32 14.55
N MET A 95 -31.67 -10.02 14.29
CA MET A 95 -32.47 -8.99 14.96
C MET A 95 -33.94 -9.00 14.50
N ILE A 96 -34.21 -9.48 13.29
CA ILE A 96 -35.58 -9.65 12.79
C ILE A 96 -36.22 -10.86 13.48
N ASP A 97 -35.54 -12.00 13.52
CA ASP A 97 -36.03 -13.20 14.22
C ASP A 97 -36.26 -12.98 15.73
N ASP A 98 -35.37 -12.23 16.40
CA ASP A 98 -35.50 -11.93 17.83
C ASP A 98 -36.55 -10.84 18.13
N GLY A 99 -36.95 -10.03 17.13
CA GLY A 99 -37.93 -8.94 17.28
C GLY A 99 -39.38 -9.36 16.99
N ASP A 100 -39.54 -10.47 16.27
CA ASP A 100 -40.84 -11.07 15.92
C ASP A 100 -41.29 -12.17 16.92
N ALA A 101 -40.52 -12.39 18.01
CA ALA A 101 -40.80 -13.30 19.13
C ALA A 101 -41.33 -12.56 20.36
#